data_AF-A0A7J7L1L9-F1
#
_entry.id   AF-A0A7J7L1L9-F1
#
_cell.length_a   1.000
_cell.length_b   1.000
_cell.length_c   1.000
_cell.angle_alpha   90.00
_cell.angle_beta   90.00
_cell.angle_gamma   90.00
#
_symmetry.space_group_name_H-M   'P 1'
#
loop_
_entity.id
_entity.type
_entity.pdbx_description
1 polymer ?
#
loop_
_entity_poly.entity_id
_entity_poly.type
_entity_poly.pdbx_seq_one_letter_code
_entity_poly.pdbx_strand_id
1 'polypeptide(L)'
;MLDVLQILPTSKDRSRLSWNILISGFSRHGGFQKARETFHQMLEEGPTPNHVTFVSLLSACNHGGLVDEGLAYFSLMNIDFGVSPEIEHCVCIVDLLGRMGRFIDAENFIKEMQVASNDVLWRSLLSACRTHNNLELGKKAAENLLELDPSDDSAHVLLSHMCATN
;
A
#
# COMPACT_ATOMS: atom_id res chain seq x y z
N MET A 1 14.36 -13.44 -10.99
CA MET A 1 14.76 -12.04 -10.68
C MET A 1 16.07 -11.68 -11.36
N LEU A 2 17.14 -12.46 -11.17
CA LEU A 2 18.41 -12.24 -11.86
C LEU A 2 18.28 -12.33 -13.39
N ASP A 3 17.36 -13.17 -13.89
CA ASP A 3 17.11 -13.32 -15.34
C ASP A 3 16.42 -12.09 -15.94
N VAL A 4 15.62 -11.36 -15.16
CA VAL A 4 14.94 -10.13 -15.61
C VAL A 4 15.96 -9.00 -15.82
N LEU A 5 17.02 -8.95 -15.02
CA LEU A 5 18.09 -7.96 -15.20
C LEU A 5 18.89 -8.19 -16.49
N GLN A 6 18.98 -9.43 -16.99
CA GLN A 6 19.73 -9.78 -18.20
C GLN A 6 19.00 -9.43 -19.50
N ILE A 7 17.67 -9.33 -19.47
CA ILE A 7 16.84 -9.02 -20.64
C ILE A 7 16.51 -7.52 -20.77
N LEU A 8 16.76 -6.73 -19.72
CA LEU A 8 16.44 -5.32 -19.73
C LEU A 8 17.56 -4.48 -20.36
N PRO A 9 17.22 -3.36 -21.02
CA PRO A 9 18.20 -2.43 -21.54
C PRO A 9 19.16 -1.93 -20.45
N THR A 10 20.30 -1.39 -20.89
CA THR A 10 21.21 -0.66 -20.00
C THR A 10 20.47 0.48 -19.30
N SER A 11 20.92 0.90 -18.12
CA SER A 11 20.17 1.87 -17.30
C SER A 11 19.80 3.15 -18.05
N LYS A 12 20.70 3.64 -18.92
CA LYS A 12 20.49 4.85 -19.75
C LYS A 12 19.43 4.70 -20.84
N ASP A 13 19.17 3.47 -21.29
CA ASP A 13 18.21 3.17 -22.35
C ASP A 13 16.88 2.60 -21.80
N ARG A 14 16.74 2.50 -20.48
CA ARG A 14 15.54 1.93 -19.86
C ARG A 14 14.36 2.88 -19.95
N SER A 15 13.27 2.35 -20.49
CA SER A 15 11.95 2.98 -20.38
C SER A 15 11.46 3.03 -18.93
N ARG A 16 10.49 3.91 -18.65
CA ARG A 16 9.81 3.95 -17.34
C ARG A 16 9.21 2.60 -16.96
N LEU A 17 8.64 1.89 -17.94
CA LEU A 17 8.10 0.55 -17.73
C LEU A 17 9.18 -0.43 -17.25
N SER A 18 10.36 -0.40 -17.88
CA SER A 18 11.51 -1.23 -17.49
C SER A 18 11.93 -0.98 -16.05
N TRP A 19 11.98 0.28 -15.62
CA TRP A 19 12.27 0.65 -14.23
C TRP A 19 11.20 0.16 -13.25
N ASN A 20 9.92 0.36 -13.60
CA ASN A 20 8.80 -0.09 -12.77
C ASN A 20 8.77 -1.61 -12.60
N ILE A 21 9.13 -2.37 -13.65
CA ILE A 21 9.26 -3.83 -13.58
C ILE A 21 10.33 -4.23 -12.55
N LEU A 22 11.49 -3.55 -12.55
CA LEU A 22 12.56 -3.83 -11.60
C LEU A 22 12.15 -3.50 -10.16
N ILE A 23 11.61 -2.31 -9.94
CA ILE A 23 11.19 -1.86 -8.61
C ILE A 23 10.12 -2.82 -8.07
N SER A 24 9.05 -3.06 -8.84
CA SER A 24 7.97 -3.99 -8.46
C SER A 24 8.48 -5.42 -8.22
N GLY A 25 9.40 -5.89 -9.06
CA GLY A 25 10.08 -7.17 -8.88
C GLY A 25 10.73 -7.25 -7.51
N PHE A 26 11.58 -6.28 -7.15
CA PHE A 26 12.24 -6.29 -5.85
C PHE A 26 11.27 -6.14 -4.66
N SER A 27 10.20 -5.35 -4.80
CA SER A 27 9.17 -5.20 -3.76
C SER A 27 8.56 -6.53 -3.32
N ARG A 28 8.25 -7.41 -4.28
CA ARG A 28 7.55 -8.69 -4.03
C ARG A 28 8.35 -9.73 -3.24
N HIS A 29 9.65 -9.53 -3.05
CA HIS A 29 10.52 -10.47 -2.35
C HIS A 29 11.14 -9.86 -1.07
N GLY A 30 10.47 -8.87 -0.47
CA GLY A 30 10.98 -8.17 0.72
C GLY A 30 12.24 -7.33 0.43
N GLY A 31 12.53 -7.09 -0.85
CA GLY A 31 13.73 -6.42 -1.31
C GLY A 31 13.62 -4.89 -1.29
N PHE A 32 13.07 -4.31 -0.22
CA PHE A 32 12.89 -2.86 -0.11
C PHE A 32 14.18 -2.10 -0.44
N GLN A 33 15.32 -2.57 0.09
CA GLN A 33 16.61 -1.96 -0.17
C GLN A 33 16.94 -1.91 -1.68
N LYS A 34 16.72 -3.01 -2.41
CA LYS A 34 16.95 -3.07 -3.86
C LYS A 34 15.93 -2.25 -4.65
N ALA A 35 14.67 -2.22 -4.21
CA ALA A 35 13.64 -1.39 -4.80
C ALA A 35 14.01 0.11 -4.66
N ARG A 36 14.48 0.51 -3.48
CA ARG A 36 14.96 1.86 -3.17
C ARG A 36 16.20 2.23 -3.97
N GLU A 37 17.20 1.37 -4.03
CA GLU A 37 18.41 1.58 -4.85
C GLU A 37 18.04 1.75 -6.34
N THR A 38 17.13 0.91 -6.84
CA THR A 38 16.65 0.99 -8.22
C THR A 38 15.89 2.30 -8.48
N PHE A 39 15.08 2.76 -7.52
CA PHE A 39 14.41 4.05 -7.61
C PHE A 39 15.40 5.21 -7.64
N HIS A 40 16.42 5.23 -6.78
CA HIS A 40 17.45 6.27 -6.84
C HIS A 40 18.20 6.27 -8.16
N GLN A 41 18.53 5.09 -8.70
CA GLN A 41 19.15 4.99 -10.02
C GLN A 41 18.23 5.53 -11.13
N MET A 42 16.91 5.28 -11.03
CA MET A 42 15.93 5.87 -11.95
C MET A 42 15.89 7.40 -11.85
N LEU A 43 16.10 7.99 -10.66
CA LEU A 43 16.18 9.45 -10.50
C LEU A 43 17.44 10.04 -11.14
N GLU A 44 18.56 9.31 -11.14
CA GLU A 44 19.83 9.77 -11.70
C GLU A 44 19.89 9.62 -13.22
N GLU A 45 19.39 8.50 -13.75
CA GLU A 45 19.65 8.08 -15.14
C GLU A 45 18.38 7.85 -15.97
N GLY A 46 17.21 7.89 -15.33
CA GLY A 46 15.96 7.43 -15.91
C GLY A 46 14.91 8.54 -16.09
N PRO A 47 13.71 8.14 -16.55
CA PRO A 47 12.57 9.04 -16.65
C PRO A 47 12.00 9.36 -15.26
N THR A 48 11.25 10.46 -15.15
CA THR A 48 10.53 10.82 -13.93
C THR A 48 9.60 9.68 -13.45
N PRO A 49 9.59 9.37 -12.14
CA PRO A 49 8.65 8.45 -11.51
C PRO A 49 7.19 8.76 -11.83
N ASN A 50 6.34 7.73 -11.83
CA ASN A 50 4.91 7.89 -11.98
C ASN A 50 4.13 7.09 -10.92
N HIS A 51 2.81 7.13 -11.02
CA HIS A 51 1.87 6.33 -10.23
C HIS A 51 2.37 4.90 -9.94
N VAL A 52 2.71 4.14 -10.99
CA VAL A 52 3.14 2.73 -10.86
C VAL A 52 4.46 2.60 -10.10
N THR A 53 5.37 3.56 -10.23
CA THR A 53 6.62 3.60 -9.46
C THR A 53 6.33 3.68 -7.97
N PHE A 54 5.44 4.58 -7.56
CA PHE A 54 5.12 4.80 -6.15
C PHE A 54 4.30 3.68 -5.54
N VAL A 55 3.31 3.11 -6.24
CA VAL A 55 2.63 1.87 -5.79
C VAL A 55 3.63 0.76 -5.50
N SER A 56 4.64 0.59 -6.36
CA SER A 56 5.67 -0.44 -6.18
C SER A 56 6.55 -0.18 -4.95
N LEU A 57 6.94 1.07 -4.70
CA LEU A 57 7.71 1.45 -3.50
C LEU A 57 6.90 1.28 -2.22
N LEU A 58 5.65 1.74 -2.19
CA LEU A 58 4.76 1.59 -1.05
C LEU A 58 4.49 0.11 -0.74
N SER A 59 4.34 -0.72 -1.77
CA SER A 59 4.22 -2.17 -1.61
C SER A 59 5.48 -2.79 -0.98
N ALA A 60 6.67 -2.31 -1.35
CA ALA A 60 7.91 -2.76 -0.72
C ALA A 60 7.98 -2.37 0.77
N CYS A 61 7.56 -1.14 1.10
CA CYS A 61 7.50 -0.67 2.48
C CYS A 61 6.52 -1.52 3.30
N ASN A 62 5.35 -1.80 2.74
CA ASN A 62 4.33 -2.66 3.34
C ASN A 62 4.86 -4.06 3.65
N HIS A 63 5.48 -4.74 2.68
CA HIS A 63 6.09 -6.05 2.92
C HIS A 63 7.24 -6.04 3.93
N GLY A 64 7.95 -4.91 4.04
CA GLY A 64 9.03 -4.72 5.01
C GLY A 64 8.57 -4.23 6.39
N GLY A 65 7.29 -3.87 6.58
CA GLY A 65 6.81 -3.22 7.80
C GLY A 65 7.40 -1.82 8.04
N LEU A 66 7.84 -1.14 6.98
CA LEU A 66 8.58 0.12 7.03
C LEU A 66 7.61 1.32 6.99
N VAL A 67 7.00 1.62 8.15
CA VAL A 67 5.96 2.66 8.26
C VAL A 67 6.48 4.04 7.87
N ASP A 68 7.63 4.44 8.41
CA ASP A 68 8.15 5.79 8.22
C ASP A 68 8.57 6.02 6.77
N GLU A 69 9.22 5.03 6.14
CA GLU A 69 9.56 5.07 4.72
C GLU A 69 8.31 5.08 3.82
N GLY A 70 7.28 4.28 4.17
CA GLY A 70 6.02 4.26 3.42
C GLY A 70 5.34 5.63 3.41
N LEU A 71 5.23 6.28 4.57
CA LEU A 71 4.67 7.62 4.68
C LEU A 71 5.54 8.67 3.99
N ALA A 72 6.87 8.55 4.08
CA ALA A 72 7.80 9.44 3.38
C ALA A 72 7.62 9.35 1.85
N TYR A 73 7.54 8.14 1.28
CA TYR A 73 7.31 7.97 -0.16
C TYR A 73 5.92 8.45 -0.61
N PHE A 74 4.89 8.25 0.22
CA PHE A 74 3.54 8.76 -0.07
C PHE A 74 3.48 10.29 -0.05
N SER A 75 4.27 10.94 0.80
CA SER A 75 4.41 12.40 0.80
C SER A 75 5.23 12.89 -0.41
N LEU A 76 6.38 12.26 -0.64
CA LEU A 76 7.32 12.56 -1.72
C LEU A 76 6.64 12.54 -3.10
N MET A 77 5.77 11.56 -3.36
CA MET A 77 5.13 11.42 -4.67
C MET A 77 4.33 12.66 -5.08
N ASN A 78 3.64 13.29 -4.13
CA ASN A 78 2.82 14.46 -4.41
C ASN A 78 3.67 15.75 -4.37
N ILE A 79 4.47 15.92 -3.30
CA ILE A 79 5.20 17.17 -3.05
C ILE A 79 6.30 17.39 -4.10
N ASP A 80 7.08 16.35 -4.39
CA ASP A 80 8.30 16.47 -5.21
C ASP A 80 8.06 16.04 -6.65
N PHE A 81 7.12 15.12 -6.89
CA PHE A 81 6.87 14.54 -8.21
C PHE A 81 5.51 14.89 -8.82
N GLY A 82 4.63 15.58 -8.08
CA GLY A 82 3.29 15.98 -8.57
C GLY A 82 2.38 14.80 -8.92
N VAL A 83 2.64 13.61 -8.36
CA VAL A 83 1.81 12.42 -8.49
C VAL A 83 0.75 12.46 -7.39
N SER A 84 -0.48 12.79 -7.77
CA SER A 84 -1.61 12.77 -6.85
C SER A 84 -1.87 11.36 -6.31
N PRO A 85 -2.21 11.21 -5.02
CA PRO A 85 -2.65 9.93 -4.48
C PRO A 85 -3.88 9.39 -5.21
N GLU A 86 -3.86 8.09 -5.48
CA GLU A 86 -4.98 7.30 -6.01
C GLU A 86 -5.24 6.11 -5.06
N ILE A 87 -6.34 5.39 -5.27
CA ILE A 87 -6.82 4.38 -4.32
C ILE A 87 -5.78 3.31 -4.01
N GLU A 88 -4.98 2.89 -4.99
CA GLU A 88 -3.92 1.89 -4.84
C GLU A 88 -2.83 2.35 -3.86
N HIS A 89 -2.48 3.64 -3.89
CA HIS A 89 -1.52 4.22 -2.96
C HIS A 89 -2.09 4.24 -1.53
N CYS A 90 -3.35 4.65 -1.40
CA CYS A 90 -4.04 4.72 -0.11
C CYS A 90 -4.21 3.33 0.52
N VAL A 91 -4.56 2.31 -0.27
CA VAL A 91 -4.64 0.92 0.17
C VAL A 91 -3.29 0.44 0.72
N CYS A 92 -2.18 0.77 0.03
CA CYS A 92 -0.85 0.39 0.49
C CYS A 92 -0.52 0.97 1.87
N ILE A 93 -0.90 2.23 2.13
CA ILE A 93 -0.69 2.90 3.42
C ILE A 93 -1.57 2.31 4.52
N VAL A 94 -2.86 2.11 4.26
CA VAL A 94 -3.79 1.52 5.24
C VAL A 94 -3.37 0.11 5.63
N ASP A 95 -3.00 -0.73 4.66
CA ASP A 95 -2.54 -2.10 4.91
C ASP A 95 -1.19 -2.10 5.66
N LEU A 96 -0.26 -1.21 5.34
CA LEU A 96 1.01 -1.05 6.07
C LEU A 96 0.78 -0.65 7.53
N LEU A 97 -0.03 0.39 7.77
CA LEU A 97 -0.34 0.86 9.13
C LEU A 97 -1.08 -0.23 9.93
N GLY A 98 -2.07 -0.89 9.32
CA GLY A 98 -2.83 -1.97 9.94
C GLY A 98 -1.96 -3.16 10.33
N ARG A 99 -1.08 -3.63 9.43
CA ARG A 99 -0.14 -4.75 9.70
C ARG A 99 0.88 -4.43 10.78
N MET A 100 1.19 -3.16 10.98
CA MET A 100 2.10 -2.73 12.05
C MET A 100 1.40 -2.33 13.33
N GLY A 101 0.09 -2.57 13.43
CA GLY A 101 -0.71 -2.24 14.62
C GLY A 101 -0.91 -0.74 14.85
N ARG A 102 -0.59 0.11 13.87
CA ARG A 102 -0.75 1.57 13.87
C ARG A 102 -2.20 1.94 13.54
N PHE A 103 -3.13 1.35 14.26
CA PHE A 103 -4.57 1.36 13.97
C PHE A 103 -5.21 2.75 14.00
N ILE A 104 -4.84 3.57 14.99
CA ILE A 104 -5.33 4.94 15.11
C ILE A 104 -4.90 5.77 13.90
N ASP A 105 -3.66 5.58 13.45
CA ASP A 105 -3.12 6.29 12.29
C ASP A 105 -3.79 5.82 11.00
N ALA A 106 -4.04 4.51 10.86
CA ALA A 106 -4.80 3.97 9.73
C ALA A 106 -6.22 4.56 9.66
N GLU A 107 -6.91 4.65 10.81
CA GLU A 107 -8.24 5.24 10.88
C GLU A 107 -8.22 6.74 10.53
N ASN A 108 -7.28 7.49 11.11
CA ASN A 108 -7.14 8.93 10.82
C ASN A 108 -6.84 9.15 9.34
N PHE A 109 -5.95 8.35 8.75
CA PHE A 109 -5.64 8.41 7.33
C PHE A 109 -6.89 8.20 6.46
N ILE A 110 -7.72 7.19 6.75
CA ILE A 110 -8.98 6.95 6.01
C ILE A 110 -9.92 8.16 6.10
N LYS A 111 -10.04 8.78 7.29
CA LYS A 111 -10.89 9.96 7.50
C LYS A 111 -10.38 11.20 6.79
N GLU A 112 -9.07 11.44 6.83
CA GLU A 112 -8.42 12.59 6.18
C GLU A 112 -8.57 12.55 4.66
N MET A 113 -8.60 11.34 4.07
CA MET A 113 -8.76 11.20 2.62
C MET A 113 -10.12 11.71 2.10
N GLN A 114 -11.12 12.02 2.97
CA GLN A 114 -12.42 12.68 2.67
C GLN A 114 -13.16 12.26 1.38
N VAL A 115 -12.81 11.12 0.79
CA VAL A 115 -13.59 10.46 -0.25
C VAL A 115 -14.55 9.56 0.48
N ALA A 116 -15.75 10.07 0.72
CA ALA A 116 -16.90 9.22 1.00
C ALA A 116 -16.91 8.09 -0.05
N SER A 117 -17.10 6.85 0.39
CA SER A 117 -17.08 5.61 -0.41
C SER A 117 -15.71 5.14 -0.92
N ASN A 118 -14.87 4.62 -0.03
CA ASN A 118 -13.94 3.56 -0.42
C ASN A 118 -14.03 2.43 0.60
N ASP A 119 -15.08 1.62 0.44
CA ASP A 119 -15.21 0.30 1.05
C ASP A 119 -13.88 -0.48 0.95
N VAL A 120 -13.12 -0.32 -0.13
CA VAL A 120 -11.79 -0.90 -0.31
C VAL A 120 -10.80 -0.57 0.83
N LEU A 121 -10.79 0.66 1.35
CA LEU A 121 -9.89 1.05 2.45
C LEU A 121 -10.33 0.43 3.78
N TRP A 122 -11.64 0.46 4.07
CA TRP A 122 -12.18 -0.19 5.25
C TRP A 122 -12.03 -1.72 5.21
N ARG A 123 -12.20 -2.35 4.03
CA ARG A 123 -11.90 -3.78 3.81
C ARG A 123 -10.43 -4.09 4.07
N SER A 124 -9.52 -3.22 3.62
CA SER A 124 -8.08 -3.36 3.86
C SER A 124 -7.76 -3.30 5.36
N LEU A 125 -8.32 -2.32 6.08
CA LEU A 125 -8.17 -2.20 7.53
C LEU A 125 -8.76 -3.39 8.28
N LEU A 126 -9.94 -3.85 7.87
CA LEU A 126 -10.63 -5.01 8.46
C LEU A 126 -9.80 -6.30 8.31
N SER A 127 -9.21 -6.51 7.13
CA SER A 127 -8.31 -7.64 6.87
C SER A 127 -7.08 -7.62 7.80
N ALA A 128 -6.49 -6.43 8.02
CA ALA A 128 -5.38 -6.28 8.95
C ALA A 128 -5.80 -6.54 10.41
N CYS A 129 -6.96 -6.04 10.85
CA CYS A 129 -7.48 -6.27 12.21
C CYS A 129 -7.63 -7.76 12.54
N ARG A 130 -8.09 -8.57 11.57
CA ARG A 130 -8.19 -10.03 11.71
C ARG A 130 -6.83 -10.68 12.00
N THR A 131 -5.78 -10.24 11.31
CA THR A 131 -4.42 -10.79 11.49
C THR A 131 -3.86 -10.52 12.88
N HIS A 132 -4.25 -9.40 13.51
CA HIS A 132 -3.74 -8.95 14.81
C HIS A 132 -4.75 -9.13 15.96
N ASN A 133 -5.87 -9.80 15.72
CA ASN A 133 -6.96 -10.02 16.68
C ASN A 133 -7.48 -8.74 17.36
N ASN A 134 -7.46 -7.61 16.65
CA ASN A 134 -7.99 -6.34 17.15
C ASN A 134 -9.50 -6.28 16.87
N LEU A 135 -10.28 -6.92 17.75
CA LEU A 135 -11.74 -7.03 17.60
C LEU A 135 -12.44 -5.67 17.57
N GLU A 136 -12.02 -4.72 18.40
CA GLU A 136 -12.73 -3.44 18.54
C GLU A 136 -12.62 -2.59 17.27
N LEU A 137 -11.43 -2.47 16.70
CA LEU A 137 -11.28 -1.79 15.42
C LEU A 137 -11.87 -2.60 14.25
N GLY A 138 -11.79 -3.93 14.32
CA GLY A 138 -12.41 -4.81 13.33
C GLY A 138 -13.92 -4.60 13.25
N LYS A 139 -14.62 -4.53 14.39
CA LYS A 139 -16.06 -4.22 14.43
C LYS A 139 -16.35 -2.87 13.79
N LYS A 140 -15.61 -1.83 14.19
CA LYS A 140 -15.78 -0.47 13.66
C LYS A 140 -15.56 -0.41 12.14
N ALA A 141 -14.54 -1.08 11.63
CA ALA A 141 -14.27 -1.14 10.20
C ALA A 141 -15.42 -1.84 9.44
N ALA A 142 -15.98 -2.91 10.00
CA ALA A 142 -17.12 -3.60 9.41
C ALA A 142 -18.42 -2.79 9.52
N GLU A 143 -18.66 -2.05 10.61
CA GLU A 143 -19.78 -1.12 10.74
C GLU A 143 -19.72 -0.04 9.64
N ASN A 144 -18.54 0.55 9.41
CA ASN A 144 -18.35 1.52 8.31
C ASN A 144 -18.60 0.89 6.93
N LEU A 145 -18.29 -0.39 6.72
CA LEU A 145 -18.62 -1.10 5.49
C LEU A 145 -20.13 -1.30 5.33
N LEU A 146 -20.82 -1.69 6.41
CA LEU A 146 -22.27 -1.91 6.39
C LEU A 146 -23.07 -0.61 6.27
N GLU A 147 -22.54 0.52 6.76
CA GLU A 147 -23.11 1.84 6.50
C GLU A 147 -23.01 2.23 5.01
N LEU A 148 -21.94 1.81 4.33
CA LEU A 148 -21.74 2.05 2.89
C LEU A 148 -22.57 1.09 2.02
N ASP A 149 -22.58 -0.20 2.38
CA ASP A 149 -23.37 -1.26 1.74
C ASP A 149 -23.91 -2.23 2.80
N PRO A 150 -25.19 -2.11 3.20
CA PRO A 150 -25.81 -3.01 4.17
C PRO A 150 -25.80 -4.49 3.78
N SER A 151 -25.63 -4.79 2.49
CA SER A 151 -25.56 -6.15 1.93
C SER A 151 -24.14 -6.68 1.73
N ASP A 152 -23.12 -6.01 2.28
CA ASP A 152 -21.73 -6.45 2.13
C ASP A 152 -21.46 -7.80 2.83
N ASP A 153 -21.51 -8.88 2.05
CA ASP A 153 -21.25 -10.25 2.52
C ASP A 153 -19.88 -10.39 3.18
N SER A 154 -18.87 -9.66 2.71
CA SER A 154 -17.52 -9.76 3.27
C SER A 154 -17.47 -9.16 4.68
N ALA A 155 -18.18 -8.06 4.92
CA ALA A 155 -18.27 -7.43 6.23
C ALA A 155 -18.99 -8.35 7.23
N HIS A 156 -20.09 -8.98 6.80
CA HIS A 156 -20.85 -9.95 7.61
C HIS A 156 -20.02 -11.20 7.95
N VAL A 157 -19.33 -11.79 6.96
CA VAL A 157 -18.46 -12.96 7.18
C VAL A 157 -17.33 -12.61 8.14
N LEU A 158 -16.69 -11.44 7.98
CA LEU A 158 -15.58 -11.02 8.83
C LEU A 158 -16.05 -10.69 10.27
N LEU A 159 -17.22 -10.08 10.45
CA LEU A 159 -17.84 -9.85 11.76
C LEU A 159 -18.17 -11.16 12.49
N SER A 160 -18.81 -12.11 11.80
CA SER A 160 -19.20 -13.39 12.40
C SER A 160 -17.98 -14.19 12.88
N HIS A 161 -16.89 -14.20 12.11
CA HIS A 161 -15.64 -14.86 12.48
C HIS A 161 -14.96 -14.21 13.69
N MET A 162 -14.96 -12.87 13.78
CA MET A 162 -14.39 -12.16 14.93
C MET A 162 -15.23 -12.33 16.21
N CYS A 163 -16.56 -12.39 16.10
CA CYS A 163 -17.43 -12.60 17.26
C CYS A 163 -17.45 -14.06 17.75
N ALA A 164 -17.12 -15.03 16.89
CA ALA A 164 -17.11 -16.46 17.22
C ALA A 164 -15.83 -16.95 17.93
N THR A 165 -14.80 -16.11 18.08
CA THR A 165 -13.50 -16.49 18.69
C THR A 165 -13.44 -16.27 20.21
N ASN A 166 -14.60 -16.20 20.89
CA ASN A 166 -14.72 -16.16 22.37
C ASN A 166 -14.77 -17.55 23.00
#